data_AF-A0A2V9LQG9-F1
#
_entry.id   AF-A0A2V9LQG9-F1
#
_cell.length_a   1.000
_cell.length_b   1.000
_cell.length_c   1.000
_cell.angle_alpha   90.00
_cell.angle_beta   90.00
_cell.angle_gamma   90.00
#
_symmetry.space_group_name_H-M   'P 1'
#
loop_
_entity.id
_entity.type
_entity.pdbx_description
1 polymer ?
#
loop_
_entity_poly.entity_id
_entity_poly.type
_entity_poly.pdbx_seq_one_letter_code
_entity_poly.pdbx_strand_id
1 'polypeptide(L)'
;MAEAINHAIDLNSKGHIELAVQHLSALIAEFPTVASIRGYIALFLFNSGRFGEAIEHGRKAVLLAPKSEKASLMLHAALWSAGKRIEALDEVKRFLALRPSEEYSKMINEWELGEDDAKSIESAIEAAKRAVREDNQKKGWLT
;
A
#
# COMPACT_ATOMS: atom_id res chain seq x y z
N MET A 1 5.49 -6.61 20.70
CA MET A 1 5.10 -6.33 19.29
C MET A 1 6.01 -7.01 18.27
N ALA A 2 7.32 -6.71 18.22
CA ALA A 2 8.23 -7.27 17.20
C ALA A 2 8.32 -8.81 17.23
N GLU A 3 8.41 -9.40 18.42
CA GLU A 3 8.44 -10.86 18.61
C GLU A 3 7.16 -11.54 18.08
N ALA A 4 5.99 -10.96 18.38
CA ALA A 4 4.71 -11.47 17.89
C ALA A 4 4.58 -11.37 16.35
N ILE A 5 5.11 -10.30 15.74
CA ILE A 5 5.17 -10.17 14.27
C ILE A 5 6.10 -11.25 13.69
N ASN A 6 7.28 -11.46 14.27
CA ASN A 6 8.22 -12.48 13.80
C ASN A 6 7.64 -13.89 13.92
N HIS A 7 6.92 -14.17 15.01
CA HIS A 7 6.23 -15.43 15.19
C HIS A 7 5.12 -15.63 14.14
N ALA A 8 4.35 -14.59 13.83
CA ALA A 8 3.35 -14.66 12.77
C ALA A 8 3.97 -14.87 11.37
N ILE A 9 5.13 -14.28 11.10
CA ILE A 9 5.89 -14.53 9.86
C ILE A 9 6.31 -16.00 9.75
N ASP A 10 6.81 -16.59 10.84
CA ASP A 10 7.18 -18.02 10.91
C ASP A 10 5.96 -18.95 10.74
N LEU A 11 4.81 -18.61 11.32
CA LEU A 11 3.56 -19.35 11.10
C LEU A 11 3.14 -19.29 9.63
N ASN A 12 3.21 -18.11 9.00
CA ASN A 12 2.88 -17.95 7.60
C ASN A 12 3.83 -18.74 6.68
N SER A 13 5.13 -18.76 6.97
CA SER A 13 6.10 -19.52 6.16
C SER A 13 5.87 -21.03 6.22
N LYS A 14 5.26 -21.53 7.31
CA LYS A 14 4.84 -22.92 7.49
C LYS A 14 3.45 -23.22 6.90
N GLY A 15 2.80 -22.24 6.28
CA GLY A 15 1.45 -22.39 5.72
C GLY A 15 0.32 -22.28 6.74
N HIS A 16 0.61 -21.95 8.00
CA HIS A 16 -0.39 -21.75 9.05
C HIS A 16 -0.97 -20.32 9.02
N ILE A 17 -1.59 -19.98 7.89
CA ILE A 17 -2.01 -18.61 7.57
C ILE A 17 -3.05 -18.11 8.57
N GLU A 18 -4.02 -18.95 8.94
CA GLU A 18 -5.09 -18.62 9.88
C GLU A 18 -4.52 -18.27 11.27
N LEU A 19 -3.55 -19.06 11.75
CA LEU A 19 -2.87 -18.79 13.01
C LEU A 19 -2.05 -17.50 12.92
N ALA A 20 -1.32 -17.29 11.83
CA ALA A 20 -0.55 -16.05 11.62
C ALA A 20 -1.45 -14.81 11.66
N VAL A 21 -2.58 -14.85 10.96
CA VAL A 21 -3.58 -13.76 10.95
C VAL A 21 -4.22 -13.57 12.32
N GLN A 22 -4.53 -14.65 13.04
CA GLN A 22 -5.07 -14.58 14.41
C GLN A 22 -4.08 -13.90 15.37
N HIS A 23 -2.80 -14.28 15.32
CA HIS A 23 -1.75 -13.67 16.14
C HIS A 23 -1.60 -12.17 15.86
N LEU A 24 -1.61 -11.76 14.60
CA LEU A 24 -1.55 -10.35 14.24
C LEU A 24 -2.85 -9.60 14.58
N SER A 25 -4.01 -10.25 14.52
CA SER A 25 -5.30 -9.64 14.87
C SER A 25 -5.39 -9.30 16.36
N ALA A 26 -4.79 -10.12 17.23
CA ALA A 26 -4.65 -9.79 18.65
C ALA A 26 -3.84 -8.49 18.84
N LEU A 27 -2.75 -8.30 18.07
CA LEU A 27 -1.97 -7.06 18.13
C LEU A 27 -2.75 -5.84 17.64
N ILE A 28 -3.75 -5.99 16.77
CA ILE A 28 -4.60 -4.87 16.34
C ILE A 28 -5.47 -4.36 17.50
N ALA A 29 -5.91 -5.24 18.40
CA ALA A 29 -6.71 -4.83 19.56
C ALA A 29 -5.90 -3.92 20.51
N GLU A 30 -4.61 -4.20 20.67
CA GLU A 30 -3.69 -3.41 21.49
C GLU A 30 -3.14 -2.17 20.74
N PHE A 31 -2.89 -2.30 19.43
CA PHE A 31 -2.23 -1.30 18.60
C PHE A 31 -3.04 -0.98 17.32
N PRO A 32 -4.25 -0.39 17.45
CA PRO A 32 -5.20 -0.27 16.34
C PRO A 32 -4.74 0.65 15.20
N THR A 33 -3.80 1.55 15.48
CA THR A 33 -3.31 2.58 14.56
C THR A 33 -1.98 2.20 13.88
N VAL A 34 -1.39 1.05 14.21
CA VAL A 34 -0.12 0.61 13.61
C VAL A 34 -0.39 -0.02 12.24
N ALA A 35 -0.15 0.76 11.19
CA ALA A 35 -0.39 0.38 9.80
C ALA A 35 0.34 -0.91 9.38
N SER A 36 1.56 -1.14 9.88
CA SER A 36 2.39 -2.29 9.49
C SER A 36 1.76 -3.63 9.88
N ILE A 37 1.04 -3.72 11.00
CA ILE A 37 0.35 -4.95 11.42
C ILE A 37 -0.71 -5.32 10.38
N ARG A 38 -1.50 -4.33 9.93
CA ARG A 38 -2.48 -4.54 8.86
C ARG A 38 -1.82 -4.90 7.53
N GLY A 39 -0.68 -4.30 7.22
CA GLY A 39 0.14 -4.64 6.07
C GLY A 39 0.62 -6.09 6.08
N TYR A 40 1.02 -6.64 7.24
CA TYR A 40 1.40 -8.06 7.35
C TYR A 40 0.20 -8.99 7.19
N ILE A 41 -0.96 -8.67 7.77
CA ILE A 41 -2.18 -9.47 7.55
C ILE A 41 -2.56 -9.47 6.07
N ALA A 42 -2.53 -8.30 5.41
CA ALA A 42 -2.80 -8.20 3.98
C ALA A 42 -1.81 -9.05 3.15
N LEU A 43 -0.52 -9.05 3.51
CA LEU A 43 0.49 -9.90 2.86
C LEU A 43 0.17 -11.38 3.00
N PHE A 44 -0.17 -11.84 4.20
CA PHE A 44 -0.41 -13.26 4.45
C PHE A 44 -1.67 -13.74 3.71
N LEU A 45 -2.73 -12.93 3.73
CA LEU A 45 -3.96 -13.19 2.97
C LEU A 45 -3.73 -13.15 1.46
N PHE A 46 -2.87 -12.24 0.98
CA PHE A 46 -2.49 -12.18 -0.43
C PHE A 46 -1.76 -13.46 -0.86
N ASN A 47 -0.77 -13.89 -0.08
CA ASN A 47 0.00 -15.11 -0.34
C ASN A 47 -0.86 -16.37 -0.33
N SER A 48 -1.99 -16.34 0.40
CA SER A 48 -2.97 -17.43 0.45
C SER A 48 -4.06 -17.34 -0.63
N GLY A 49 -3.97 -16.40 -1.57
CA GLY A 49 -4.99 -16.18 -2.60
C GLY A 49 -6.30 -15.53 -2.11
N ARG A 50 -6.37 -15.10 -0.85
CA ARG A 50 -7.56 -14.47 -0.23
C ARG A 50 -7.57 -12.97 -0.52
N PHE A 51 -7.58 -12.61 -1.81
CA PHE A 51 -7.37 -11.24 -2.26
C PHE A 51 -8.41 -10.24 -1.73
N GLY A 52 -9.68 -10.65 -1.61
CA GLY A 52 -10.74 -9.80 -1.06
C GLY A 52 -10.43 -9.32 0.36
N GLU A 53 -9.99 -10.23 1.24
CA GLU A 53 -9.63 -9.88 2.61
C GLU A 53 -8.30 -9.11 2.69
N ALA A 54 -7.36 -9.44 1.81
CA ALA A 54 -6.12 -8.68 1.67
C ALA A 54 -6.39 -7.21 1.31
N ILE A 55 -7.36 -6.94 0.42
CA ILE A 55 -7.81 -5.58 0.08
C ILE A 55 -8.34 -4.86 1.31
N GLU A 56 -9.20 -5.49 2.12
CA GLU A 56 -9.77 -4.88 3.33
C GLU A 56 -8.67 -4.43 4.32
N HIS A 57 -7.68 -5.29 4.54
CA HIS A 57 -6.54 -4.96 5.41
C HIS A 57 -5.60 -3.93 4.76
N GLY A 58 -5.37 -4.02 3.45
CA GLY A 58 -4.57 -3.06 2.68
C GLY A 58 -5.15 -1.65 2.70
N ARG A 59 -6.47 -1.49 2.49
CA ARG A 59 -7.17 -0.19 2.58
C ARG A 59 -7.00 0.45 3.95
N LYS A 60 -7.14 -0.34 5.02
CA LYS A 60 -6.92 0.15 6.38
C LYS A 60 -5.44 0.50 6.65
N ALA A 61 -4.48 -0.24 6.09
CA ALA A 61 -3.07 0.09 6.20
C ALA A 61 -2.74 1.42 5.50
N VAL A 62 -3.29 1.62 4.29
CA VAL A 62 -3.15 2.87 3.52
C VAL A 62 -3.82 4.04 4.24
N LEU A 63 -5.00 3.85 4.83
CA LEU A 63 -5.68 4.89 5.62
C LEU A 63 -4.81 5.37 6.80
N LEU A 64 -4.17 4.44 7.50
CA LEU A 64 -3.31 4.73 8.65
C LEU A 64 -1.95 5.34 8.24
N ALA A 65 -1.42 4.95 7.08
CA ALA A 65 -0.13 5.41 6.58
C ALA A 65 -0.20 5.74 5.07
N PRO A 66 -0.86 6.85 4.68
CA PRO A 66 -1.15 7.15 3.28
C PRO A 66 0.09 7.40 2.42
N LYS A 67 1.21 7.77 3.04
CA LYS A 67 2.53 7.98 2.40
C LYS A 67 3.45 6.76 2.48
N SER A 68 2.98 5.63 3.01
CA SER A 68 3.76 4.39 3.06
C SER A 68 3.66 3.65 1.74
N GLU A 69 4.78 3.60 1.01
CA GLU A 69 4.89 2.85 -0.24
C GLU A 69 4.58 1.38 -0.02
N LYS A 70 5.08 0.78 1.08
CA LYS A 70 4.79 -0.61 1.43
C LYS A 70 3.29 -0.88 1.62
N ALA A 71 2.55 0.03 2.26
CA ALA A 71 1.09 -0.12 2.42
C ALA A 71 0.37 0.02 1.07
N SER A 72 0.82 0.97 0.24
CA SER A 72 0.30 1.19 -1.11
C SER A 72 0.53 -0.02 -2.02
N LEU A 73 1.75 -0.55 -2.07
CA LEU A 73 2.09 -1.74 -2.86
C LEU A 73 1.27 -2.95 -2.43
N MET A 74 1.03 -3.12 -1.13
CA MET A 74 0.19 -4.21 -0.63
C MET A 74 -1.25 -4.12 -1.13
N LEU A 75 -1.86 -2.93 -1.04
CA LEU A 75 -3.22 -2.71 -1.53
C LEU A 75 -3.27 -2.86 -3.06
N HIS A 76 -2.31 -2.27 -3.77
CA HIS A 76 -2.19 -2.38 -5.22
C HIS A 76 -2.11 -3.86 -5.66
N ALA A 77 -1.19 -4.64 -5.08
CA ALA A 77 -1.01 -6.05 -5.43
C ALA A 77 -2.30 -6.87 -5.18
N ALA A 78 -2.95 -6.65 -4.04
CA ALA A 78 -4.20 -7.33 -3.71
C ALA A 78 -5.35 -6.96 -4.68
N LEU A 79 -5.48 -5.68 -5.06
CA LEU A 79 -6.45 -5.22 -6.05
C LEU A 79 -6.17 -5.81 -7.42
N TRP A 80 -4.91 -5.82 -7.85
CA TRP A 80 -4.48 -6.35 -9.14
C TRP A 80 -4.79 -7.84 -9.26
N SER A 81 -4.39 -8.65 -8.27
CA SER A 81 -4.66 -10.09 -8.26
C SER A 81 -6.15 -10.43 -8.12
N ALA A 82 -6.95 -9.54 -7.52
CA ALA A 82 -8.41 -9.67 -7.52
C ALA A 82 -9.07 -9.27 -8.85
N GLY A 83 -8.30 -8.87 -9.88
CA GLY A 83 -8.82 -8.40 -11.16
C GLY A 83 -9.38 -6.97 -11.14
N LYS A 84 -9.27 -6.26 -10.01
CA LYS A 84 -9.75 -4.88 -9.81
C LYS A 84 -8.73 -3.88 -10.37
N ARG A 85 -8.41 -3.98 -11.66
CA ARG A 85 -7.33 -3.21 -12.31
C ARG A 85 -7.51 -1.70 -12.17
N ILE A 86 -8.73 -1.20 -12.36
CA ILE A 86 -9.03 0.24 -12.23
C ILE A 86 -8.70 0.74 -10.82
N GLU A 87 -9.19 0.06 -9.78
CA GLU A 87 -8.91 0.41 -8.39
C GLU A 87 -7.40 0.31 -8.07
N ALA A 88 -6.71 -0.67 -8.66
CA ALA A 88 -5.26 -0.85 -8.47
C ALA A 88 -4.45 0.31 -9.06
N LEU A 89 -4.85 0.82 -10.24
CA LEU A 89 -4.25 1.99 -10.87
C LEU A 89 -4.59 3.28 -10.12
N ASP A 90 -5.81 3.42 -9.62
CA ASP A 90 -6.21 4.55 -8.78
C ASP A 90 -5.38 4.62 -7.49
N GLU A 91 -5.05 3.47 -6.90
CA GLU A 91 -4.15 3.41 -5.76
C GLU A 91 -2.72 3.87 -6.09
N VAL A 92 -2.19 3.48 -7.26
CA VAL A 92 -0.90 3.97 -7.75
C VAL A 92 -0.92 5.49 -7.93
N LYS A 93 -1.96 6.01 -8.59
CA LYS A 93 -2.18 7.46 -8.79
C LYS A 93 -2.24 8.19 -7.44
N ARG A 94 -3.03 7.67 -6.49
CA ARG A 94 -3.18 8.23 -5.13
C ARG A 94 -1.83 8.31 -4.42
N PHE A 95 -1.03 7.24 -4.46
CA PHE A 95 0.25 7.20 -3.78
C PHE A 95 1.27 8.13 -4.43
N LEU A 96 1.40 8.07 -5.75
CA LEU A 96 2.31 8.93 -6.52
C LEU A 96 1.94 10.42 -6.42
N ALA A 97 0.66 10.72 -6.17
CA ALA A 97 0.21 12.06 -5.87
C ALA A 97 0.69 12.59 -4.49
N LEU A 98 1.27 11.74 -3.65
CA LEU A 98 1.80 12.10 -2.34
C LEU A 98 3.33 12.08 -2.31
N ARG A 99 3.94 11.12 -3.01
CA ARG A 99 5.40 10.96 -3.10
C ARG A 99 5.80 10.28 -4.42
N PRO A 100 6.89 10.73 -5.07
CA PRO A 100 7.53 9.96 -6.12
C PRO A 100 7.99 8.59 -5.63
N SER A 101 7.97 7.59 -6.51
CA SER A 101 8.44 6.23 -6.23
C SER A 101 9.09 5.61 -7.46
N GLU A 102 10.32 5.16 -7.28
CA GLU A 102 11.06 4.44 -8.32
C GLU A 102 10.42 3.07 -8.61
N GLU A 103 9.94 2.38 -7.57
CA GLU A 103 9.28 1.08 -7.69
C GLU A 103 8.03 1.20 -8.58
N TYR A 104 7.15 2.16 -8.30
CA TYR A 104 5.97 2.38 -9.13
C TYR A 104 6.35 2.86 -10.53
N SER A 105 7.35 3.73 -10.68
CA SER A 105 7.83 4.15 -12.00
C SER A 105 8.28 2.96 -12.85
N LYS A 106 9.01 2.00 -12.25
CA LYS A 106 9.42 0.77 -12.91
C LYS A 106 8.20 -0.10 -13.26
N MET A 107 7.29 -0.33 -12.32
CA MET A 107 6.08 -1.12 -12.55
C MET A 107 5.23 -0.55 -13.69
N ILE A 108 5.04 0.78 -13.72
CA ILE A 108 4.29 1.47 -14.78
C ILE A 108 4.94 1.29 -16.15
N ASN A 109 6.27 1.33 -16.23
CA ASN A 109 7.00 1.12 -17.49
C ASN A 109 6.93 -0.34 -17.98
N GLU A 110 6.82 -1.29 -17.05
CA GLU A 110 6.66 -2.72 -17.36
C GLU A 110 5.21 -3.06 -17.74
N TRP A 111 4.25 -2.34 -17.19
CA TRP A 111 2.87 -2.45 -17.61
C TRP A 111 2.73 -1.79 -18.97
N GLU A 112 2.37 -2.55 -20.00
CA GLU A 112 1.91 -2.02 -21.29
C GLU A 112 0.56 -1.31 -21.10
N LEU A 113 0.55 -0.23 -20.32
CA LEU A 113 -0.63 0.56 -20.04
C LEU A 113 -1.11 1.20 -21.33
N GLY A 114 -2.43 1.31 -21.46
CA GLY A 114 -3.02 2.15 -22.49
C GLY A 114 -2.56 3.60 -22.34
N GLU A 115 -2.51 4.32 -23.45
CA GLU A 115 -2.07 5.72 -23.52
C GLU A 115 -2.80 6.61 -22.49
N ASP A 116 -4.09 6.36 -22.28
CA ASP A 116 -4.92 7.11 -21.33
C ASP A 116 -4.52 6.88 -19.87
N ASP A 117 -4.22 5.64 -19.48
CA ASP A 117 -3.79 5.30 -18.12
C ASP A 117 -2.42 5.89 -17.80
N ALA A 118 -1.48 5.80 -18.76
CA ALA A 118 -0.16 6.39 -18.64
C ALA A 118 -0.23 7.92 -18.46
N LYS A 119 -0.98 8.62 -19.31
CA LYS A 119 -1.21 10.08 -19.20
C LYS A 119 -1.87 10.46 -17.87
N SER A 120 -2.85 9.68 -17.42
CA SER A 120 -3.55 9.93 -16.16
C SER A 120 -2.60 9.82 -14.96
N ILE A 121 -1.71 8.82 -14.95
CA ILE A 121 -0.71 8.65 -13.88
C ILE A 121 0.33 9.78 -13.91
N GLU A 122 0.85 10.13 -15.09
CA GLU A 122 1.81 11.22 -15.24
C GLU A 122 1.24 12.57 -14.76
N SER A 123 -0.01 12.86 -15.12
CA SER A 123 -0.73 14.05 -14.65
C SER A 123 -0.82 14.11 -13.11
N ALA A 124 -1.13 12.97 -12.47
CA ALA A 124 -1.20 12.88 -11.01
C ALA A 124 0.17 13.14 -10.35
N ILE A 125 1.25 12.60 -10.92
CA ILE A 125 2.63 12.84 -10.46
C ILE A 125 2.98 14.33 -10.55
N GLU A 126 2.70 14.98 -11.68
CA GLU A 126 3.05 16.39 -11.89
C GLU A 126 2.25 17.35 -11.00
N ALA A 127 0.96 17.07 -10.79
CA ALA A 127 0.14 17.82 -9.85
C ALA A 127 0.72 17.77 -8.42
N ALA A 128 1.19 16.61 -7.99
CA ALA A 128 1.81 16.43 -6.68
C ALA A 128 3.15 17.14 -6.54
N LYS A 129 4.03 17.02 -7.55
CA LYS A 129 5.29 17.78 -7.58
C LYS A 129 5.06 19.27 -7.49
N ARG A 130 3.97 19.78 -8.08
CA ARG A 130 3.57 21.19 -7.97
C ARG A 130 3.12 21.55 -6.55
N ALA A 131 2.21 20.77 -5.98
CA ALA A 131 1.71 21.00 -4.62
C ALA A 131 2.83 20.99 -3.56
N VAL A 132 3.80 20.07 -3.68
CA VAL A 132 4.97 20.01 -2.78
C VAL A 132 5.88 21.23 -2.95
N ARG A 133 6.12 21.69 -4.19
CA ARG A 133 6.91 22.91 -4.45
C ARG A 133 6.24 24.14 -3.83
N GLU A 134 4.94 24.28 -3.98
CA GLU A 134 4.18 25.40 -3.41
C GLU A 134 4.18 25.42 -1.88
N ASP A 135 4.01 24.26 -1.23
CA ASP A 135 4.08 24.15 0.23
C ASP A 135 5.47 24.53 0.76
N ASN A 136 6.54 24.06 0.09
CA ASN A 136 7.92 24.40 0.45
C ASN A 136 8.22 25.89 0.22
N GLN A 137 7.72 26.46 -0.88
CA GLN A 137 7.87 27.88 -1.16
C GLN A 137 7.19 28.71 -0.05
N LYS A 138 5.92 28.42 0.28
CA LYS A 138 5.16 29.12 1.35
C LYS A 138 5.85 29.06 2.71
N LYS A 139 6.47 27.94 3.07
CA LYS A 139 7.22 27.78 4.33
C LYS A 139 8.52 28.59 4.37
N GLY A 140 9.16 28.81 3.22
CA GLY A 140 10.37 29.64 3.11
C GLY A 140 10.15 31.15 3.26
N TRP A 141 8.91 31.65 3.14
CA TRP A 141 8.57 33.06 3.40
C TRP A 141 8.23 33.36 4.87
N LEU A 142 8.13 32.33 5.71
CA LEU A 142 7.76 32.43 7.13
C LEU A 142 8.97 32.28 8.08
N THR A 143 10.19 32.25 7.55
CA THR A 143 11.48 32.28 8.27
C THR A 143 12.28 33.49 7.87
#